data_AF-A0A077WY62-F1
#
_entry.id   AF-A0A077WY62-F1
#
_cell.length_a   1.000
_cell.length_b   1.000
_cell.length_c   1.000
_cell.angle_alpha   90.00
_cell.angle_beta   90.00
_cell.angle_gamma   90.00
#
_symmetry.space_group_name_H-M   'P 1'
#
loop_
_entity.id
_entity.type
_entity.pdbx_description
1 polymer ?
#
loop_
_entity_poly.entity_id
_entity_poly.type
_entity_poly.pdbx_seq_one_letter_code
_entity_poly.pdbx_strand_id
1 'polypeptide(L)'
;MSTTQKRMLPQWVLRLLGYSSLAAALVSVAIFLYKRFPPSSRPPRRALGSGERQAPTTWSARLLRGSKKKMTLSLKNTVLWNPSSDVDTPNHAFQEKAVAMLTRLTQLYDIYTIIHINSEEERDQIFDLLTKAGLMDVLDNRKILQCSTEEGKIHMIRHIEPHVHIEGGWELDDGEDIVRKLRPFVAKLVWVITRRRRSSFNQARLKESDQGILGPNVELTEKLLDTSFAREVGYHTEEK
;
A
#
# COMPACT_ATOMS: atom_id res chain seq x y z
N MET A 1 -76.44 25.10 1.87
CA MET A 1 -75.77 24.44 3.02
C MET A 1 -74.65 23.58 2.48
N SER A 2 -73.38 23.93 2.73
CA SER A 2 -72.28 22.96 2.66
C SER A 2 -71.32 23.26 3.82
N THR A 3 -71.13 22.25 4.67
CA THR A 3 -70.32 22.32 5.88
C THR A 3 -68.90 21.86 5.54
N THR A 4 -67.93 22.75 5.76
CA THR A 4 -66.50 22.47 5.56
C THR A 4 -65.96 21.63 6.71
N GLN A 5 -65.63 20.37 6.42
CA GLN A 5 -65.10 19.42 7.41
C GLN A 5 -63.56 19.55 7.50
N LYS A 6 -63.05 20.12 8.60
CA LYS A 6 -61.60 20.20 8.88
C LYS A 6 -61.07 18.80 9.22
N ARG A 7 -60.17 18.28 8.38
CA ARG A 7 -59.42 17.04 8.64
C ARG A 7 -58.34 17.32 9.69
N MET A 8 -58.54 16.85 10.92
CA MET A 8 -57.48 16.82 11.93
C MET A 8 -56.58 15.62 11.70
N LEU A 9 -55.27 15.84 11.65
CA LEU A 9 -54.26 14.79 11.54
C LEU A 9 -54.24 13.91 12.80
N PRO A 10 -54.11 12.59 12.64
CA PRO A 10 -54.20 11.66 13.76
C PRO A 10 -53.00 11.75 14.70
N GLN A 11 -53.26 11.68 16.01
CA GLN A 11 -52.29 11.94 17.09
C GLN A 11 -51.04 11.05 17.07
N TRP A 12 -51.06 9.90 16.40
CA TRP A 12 -49.90 9.01 16.28
C TRP A 12 -48.81 9.61 15.38
N VAL A 13 -49.17 10.42 14.38
CA VAL A 13 -48.22 11.09 13.47
C VAL A 13 -47.42 12.16 14.23
N LEU A 14 -48.08 12.89 15.15
CA LEU A 14 -47.42 13.87 16.01
C LEU A 14 -46.41 13.21 16.97
N ARG A 15 -46.69 12.00 17.45
CA ARG A 15 -45.75 11.25 18.31
C ARG A 15 -44.52 10.80 17.53
N LEU A 16 -44.68 10.39 16.27
CA LEU A 16 -43.57 9.92 15.43
C LEU A 16 -42.59 11.05 15.07
N LEU A 17 -43.10 12.25 14.81
CA LEU A 17 -42.28 13.46 14.61
C LEU A 17 -41.55 13.91 15.90
N GLY A 18 -42.13 13.66 17.07
CA GLY A 18 -41.48 13.97 18.36
C GLY A 18 -40.25 13.10 18.63
N TYR A 19 -40.32 11.80 18.32
CA TYR A 19 -39.21 10.87 18.59
C TYR A 19 -37.99 11.08 17.67
N SER A 20 -38.21 11.45 16.42
CA SER A 20 -37.09 11.74 15.49
C SER A 20 -36.30 12.98 15.91
N SER A 21 -36.98 14.01 16.44
CA SER A 21 -36.36 15.23 16.95
C SER A 21 -35.52 14.97 18.21
N LEU A 22 -36.02 14.14 19.14
CA LEU A 22 -35.28 13.76 20.35
C LEU A 22 -33.99 12.98 20.02
N ALA A 23 -34.06 12.02 19.08
CA ALA A 23 -32.90 11.24 18.67
C ALA A 23 -31.81 12.11 18.03
N ALA A 24 -32.20 13.04 17.15
CA ALA A 24 -31.26 13.99 16.53
C ALA A 24 -30.58 14.91 17.56
N ALA A 25 -31.33 15.35 18.58
CA ALA A 25 -30.78 16.16 19.67
C ALA A 25 -29.76 15.37 20.52
N LEU A 26 -30.06 14.10 20.87
CA LEU A 26 -29.14 13.26 21.65
C LEU A 26 -27.83 12.97 20.88
N VAL A 27 -27.93 12.68 19.58
CA VAL A 27 -26.73 12.49 18.72
C VAL A 27 -25.90 13.76 18.66
N SER A 28 -26.53 14.92 18.50
CA SER A 28 -25.84 16.22 18.46
C SER A 28 -25.14 16.55 19.78
N VAL A 29 -25.77 16.26 20.93
CA VAL A 29 -25.19 16.42 22.27
C VAL A 29 -24.01 15.47 22.47
N ALA A 30 -24.12 14.21 22.03
CA ALA A 30 -23.03 13.24 22.13
C ALA A 30 -21.80 13.67 21.32
N ILE A 31 -22.00 14.14 20.08
CA ILE A 31 -20.92 14.69 19.23
C ILE A 31 -20.30 15.93 19.89
N PHE A 32 -21.11 16.81 20.46
CA PHE A 32 -20.64 18.02 21.14
C PHE A 32 -19.78 17.68 22.38
N LEU A 33 -20.21 16.74 23.22
CA LEU A 33 -19.46 16.31 24.40
C LEU A 33 -18.14 15.64 24.01
N TYR A 34 -18.14 14.81 22.95
CA TYR A 34 -16.92 14.16 22.44
C TYR A 34 -15.89 15.18 21.93
N LYS A 35 -16.34 16.24 21.25
CA LYS A 35 -15.45 17.33 20.81
C LYS A 35 -14.96 18.21 21.96
N ARG A 36 -15.80 18.43 22.99
CA ARG A 36 -15.48 19.35 24.09
C ARG A 36 -14.59 18.72 25.17
N PHE A 37 -14.65 17.40 25.33
CA PHE A 37 -13.82 16.66 26.28
C PHE A 37 -13.15 15.47 25.58
N PRO A 38 -12.13 15.70 24.71
CA PRO A 38 -11.34 14.61 24.17
C PRO A 38 -10.72 13.82 25.34
N PRO A 39 -10.83 12.49 25.37
CA PRO A 39 -10.28 11.69 26.47
C PRO A 39 -8.78 11.96 26.58
N SER A 40 -8.36 12.47 27.74
CA SER A 40 -6.96 12.73 28.06
C SER A 40 -6.21 11.39 28.14
N SER A 41 -5.59 10.99 27.03
CA SER A 41 -4.71 9.84 26.96
C SER A 41 -3.34 10.19 27.54
N ARG A 42 -3.27 10.35 28.87
CA ARG A 42 -2.00 10.17 29.59
C ARG A 42 -1.78 8.65 29.77
N PRO A 43 -0.72 8.06 29.20
CA PRO A 43 -0.39 6.67 29.49
C PRO A 43 0.06 6.55 30.96
N PRO A 44 -0.31 5.47 31.67
CA PRO A 44 0.22 5.23 33.00
C PRO A 44 1.71 4.88 32.91
N ARG A 45 2.53 5.52 33.74
CA ARG A 45 3.93 5.14 33.97
C ARG A 45 3.97 3.67 34.39
N ARG A 46 4.65 2.82 33.61
CA ARG A 46 4.94 1.42 33.95
C ARG A 46 5.80 1.36 35.22
N ALA A 47 5.30 0.67 36.24
CA ALA A 47 6.13 0.10 37.28
C ALA A 47 6.82 -1.16 36.74
N LEU A 48 8.08 -1.31 37.12
CA LEU A 48 8.95 -2.45 36.85
C LEU A 48 8.43 -3.69 37.58
N GLY A 49 8.29 -4.82 36.89
CA GLY A 49 7.88 -6.08 37.49
C GLY A 49 7.94 -7.25 36.51
N SER A 50 8.97 -8.07 36.67
CA SER A 50 9.18 -9.37 36.04
C SER A 50 8.02 -10.34 36.34
N GLY A 51 7.49 -10.98 35.30
CA GLY A 51 6.46 -12.00 35.45
C GLY A 51 6.00 -12.56 34.11
N GLU A 52 6.57 -13.70 33.75
CA GLU A 52 6.15 -14.66 32.73
C GLU A 52 4.61 -14.80 32.65
N ARG A 53 4.02 -14.42 31.50
CA ARG A 53 2.61 -14.68 31.20
C ARG A 53 2.37 -14.90 29.70
N GLN A 54 1.79 -16.07 29.45
CA GLN A 54 1.11 -16.58 28.26
C GLN A 54 0.62 -15.50 27.29
N ALA A 55 0.93 -15.71 26.01
CA ALA A 55 0.49 -14.85 24.91
C ALA A 55 -1.04 -14.70 24.90
N PRO A 56 -1.58 -13.48 24.97
CA PRO A 56 -3.01 -13.26 24.89
C PRO A 56 -3.47 -13.51 23.45
N THR A 57 -4.60 -14.17 23.34
CA THR A 57 -5.31 -14.53 22.11
C THR A 57 -5.45 -13.35 21.15
N THR A 58 -5.10 -13.65 19.90
CA THR A 58 -4.64 -12.80 18.79
C THR A 58 -5.69 -11.86 18.19
N TRP A 59 -6.83 -11.65 18.84
CA TRP A 59 -7.96 -10.90 18.28
C TRP A 59 -7.98 -9.43 18.72
N SER A 60 -7.64 -9.16 19.99
CA SER A 60 -7.63 -7.78 20.53
C SER A 60 -6.43 -6.96 20.06
N ALA A 61 -5.29 -7.59 19.79
CA ALA A 61 -4.12 -6.92 19.23
C ALA A 61 -4.30 -6.47 17.76
N ARG A 62 -5.20 -7.15 17.01
CA ARG A 62 -5.54 -6.78 15.62
C ARG A 62 -6.53 -5.62 15.54
N LEU A 63 -7.38 -5.44 16.55
CA LEU A 63 -8.36 -4.34 16.60
C LEU A 63 -7.75 -2.99 17.00
N LEU A 64 -6.56 -2.99 17.62
CA LEU A 64 -5.87 -1.76 18.07
C LEU A 64 -4.75 -1.29 17.13
N ARG A 65 -4.36 -2.10 16.15
CA ARG A 65 -3.59 -1.62 14.99
C ARG A 65 -4.62 -1.22 13.94
N GLY A 66 -4.68 0.07 13.58
CA GLY A 66 -5.45 0.49 12.40
C GLY A 66 -5.14 -0.40 11.20
N SER A 67 -6.11 -0.55 10.28
CA SER A 67 -5.90 -1.35 9.07
C SER A 67 -4.59 -0.95 8.40
N LYS A 68 -3.71 -1.94 8.16
CA LYS A 68 -2.44 -1.69 7.47
C LYS A 68 -2.72 -0.96 6.15
N LYS A 69 -1.88 0.01 5.81
CA LYS A 69 -1.98 0.69 4.53
C LYS A 69 -1.72 -0.31 3.41
N LYS A 70 -2.51 -0.24 2.33
CA LYS A 70 -2.29 -1.04 1.13
C LYS A 70 -1.02 -0.57 0.42
N MET A 71 -0.19 -1.51 0.01
CA MET A 71 1.01 -1.28 -0.79
C MET A 71 1.00 -2.23 -1.99
N THR A 72 1.27 -1.73 -3.19
CA THR A 72 1.53 -2.58 -4.36
C THR A 72 3.01 -2.58 -4.69
N LEU A 73 3.58 -3.74 -5.01
CA LEU A 73 4.99 -3.91 -5.34
C LEU A 73 5.16 -4.73 -6.61
N SER A 74 5.77 -4.14 -7.61
CA SER A 74 6.15 -4.83 -8.85
C SER A 74 7.44 -5.62 -8.63
N LEU A 75 7.45 -6.95 -8.75
CA LEU A 75 8.64 -7.74 -8.33
C LEU A 75 9.86 -7.55 -9.24
N LYS A 76 9.66 -7.59 -10.55
CA LYS A 76 10.76 -7.46 -11.52
C LYS A 76 11.42 -6.10 -11.36
N ASN A 77 12.74 -6.08 -11.49
CA ASN A 77 13.62 -4.92 -11.35
C ASN A 77 13.55 -4.17 -9.99
N THR A 78 12.73 -4.61 -9.03
CA THR A 78 12.72 -4.07 -7.65
C THR A 78 13.26 -5.07 -6.63
N VAL A 79 12.74 -6.29 -6.64
CA VAL A 79 13.08 -7.39 -5.72
C VAL A 79 13.78 -8.50 -6.49
N LEU A 80 13.36 -8.74 -7.72
CA LEU A 80 13.96 -9.67 -8.65
C LEU A 80 14.81 -8.93 -9.68
N TRP A 81 15.82 -9.60 -10.20
CA TRP A 81 16.58 -9.17 -11.37
C TRP A 81 16.92 -10.38 -12.23
N ASN A 82 17.05 -10.20 -13.55
CA ASN A 82 17.55 -11.23 -14.44
C ASN A 82 19.07 -11.01 -14.66
N PRO A 83 19.95 -11.92 -14.22
CA PRO A 83 21.39 -11.88 -14.47
C PRO A 83 21.77 -12.22 -15.91
N SER A 84 20.89 -12.88 -16.66
CA SER A 84 21.11 -13.19 -18.06
C SER A 84 21.19 -11.91 -18.89
N SER A 85 22.16 -11.83 -19.82
CA SER A 85 22.17 -10.79 -20.84
C SER A 85 21.06 -10.96 -21.87
N ASP A 86 20.59 -12.20 -22.03
CA ASP A 86 19.44 -12.54 -22.85
C ASP A 86 18.17 -12.46 -22.01
N VAL A 87 17.27 -11.56 -22.41
CA VAL A 87 16.03 -11.23 -21.72
C VAL A 87 15.03 -12.38 -21.80
N ASP A 88 15.08 -13.15 -22.89
CA ASP A 88 14.15 -14.25 -23.15
C ASP A 88 14.52 -15.53 -22.38
N THR A 89 15.71 -15.56 -21.77
CA THR A 89 16.14 -16.66 -20.91
C THR A 89 15.76 -16.37 -19.44
N PRO A 90 14.76 -17.08 -18.86
CA PRO A 90 14.33 -16.85 -17.49
C PRO A 90 15.39 -17.35 -16.50
N ASN A 91 16.11 -16.42 -15.87
CA ASN A 91 17.12 -16.74 -14.85
C ASN A 91 17.01 -15.82 -13.63
N HIS A 92 15.80 -15.41 -13.26
CA HIS A 92 15.54 -14.51 -12.14
C HIS A 92 16.24 -14.91 -10.84
N ALA A 93 16.76 -13.92 -10.13
CA ALA A 93 17.33 -14.04 -8.80
C ALA A 93 16.88 -12.86 -7.93
N PHE A 94 16.95 -13.00 -6.61
CA PHE A 94 16.69 -11.88 -5.70
C PHE A 94 17.83 -10.86 -5.72
N GLN A 95 17.46 -9.59 -5.62
CA GLN A 95 18.40 -8.55 -5.21
C GLN A 95 18.84 -8.77 -3.77
N GLU A 96 20.05 -8.32 -3.44
CA GLU A 96 20.62 -8.46 -2.11
C GLU A 96 19.68 -7.93 -1.03
N LYS A 97 19.46 -8.69 0.06
CA LYS A 97 18.59 -8.35 1.21
C LYS A 97 17.13 -8.03 0.88
N ALA A 98 16.68 -8.16 -0.39
CA ALA A 98 15.32 -7.83 -0.79
C ALA A 98 14.28 -8.71 -0.11
N VAL A 99 14.56 -10.01 0.04
CA VAL A 99 13.68 -10.96 0.76
C VAL A 99 13.47 -10.54 2.22
N ALA A 100 14.55 -10.20 2.92
CA ALA A 100 14.50 -9.78 4.31
C ALA A 100 13.77 -8.43 4.46
N MET A 101 13.97 -7.50 3.53
CA MET A 101 13.25 -6.24 3.50
C MET A 101 11.76 -6.44 3.24
N LEU A 102 11.40 -7.21 2.23
CA LEU A 102 10.00 -7.51 1.90
C LEU A 102 9.29 -8.17 3.09
N THR A 103 9.94 -9.14 3.73
CA THR A 103 9.44 -9.79 4.95
C THR A 103 9.13 -8.77 6.05
N ARG A 104 10.01 -7.78 6.28
CA ARG A 104 9.73 -6.73 7.28
C ARG A 104 8.59 -5.81 6.84
N LEU A 105 8.51 -5.45 5.55
CA LEU A 105 7.42 -4.60 5.03
C LEU A 105 6.04 -5.24 5.22
N THR A 106 5.92 -6.57 5.09
CA THR A 106 4.64 -7.26 5.33
C THR A 106 4.12 -7.08 6.77
N GLN A 107 4.98 -6.72 7.73
CA GLN A 107 4.57 -6.44 9.11
C GLN A 107 3.87 -5.08 9.24
N LEU A 108 4.15 -4.14 8.34
CA LEU A 108 3.66 -2.76 8.36
C LEU A 108 2.55 -2.51 7.32
N TYR A 109 2.64 -3.15 6.16
CA TYR A 109 1.74 -2.94 5.03
C TYR A 109 0.88 -4.16 4.72
N ASP A 110 -0.26 -3.91 4.09
CA ASP A 110 -1.00 -4.95 3.37
C ASP A 110 -0.51 -4.98 1.93
N ILE A 111 0.33 -5.97 1.59
CA ILE A 111 1.10 -5.98 0.35
C ILE A 111 0.40 -6.81 -0.74
N TYR A 112 0.24 -6.18 -1.89
CA TYR A 112 -0.13 -6.79 -3.16
C TYR A 112 1.10 -6.84 -4.05
N THR A 113 1.49 -8.04 -4.44
CA THR A 113 2.66 -8.26 -5.27
C THR A 113 2.20 -8.43 -6.71
N ILE A 114 2.83 -7.74 -7.66
CA ILE A 114 2.46 -7.83 -9.08
C ILE A 114 3.68 -8.30 -9.87
N ILE A 115 3.49 -9.31 -10.71
CA ILE A 115 4.55 -9.94 -11.49
C ILE A 115 4.17 -9.86 -12.96
N HIS A 116 5.03 -9.23 -13.77
CA HIS A 116 4.92 -9.30 -15.21
C HIS A 116 5.45 -10.65 -15.69
N ILE A 117 4.63 -11.44 -16.37
CA ILE A 117 4.95 -12.81 -16.81
C ILE A 117 4.61 -12.96 -18.29
N ASN A 118 5.58 -13.43 -19.07
CA ASN A 118 5.45 -13.64 -20.52
C ASN A 118 5.37 -15.11 -20.91
N SER A 119 5.77 -16.04 -20.04
CA SER A 119 5.71 -17.48 -20.31
C SER A 119 5.43 -18.32 -19.06
N GLU A 120 4.99 -19.57 -19.26
CA GLU A 120 4.76 -20.49 -18.15
C GLU A 120 6.06 -20.94 -17.48
N GLU A 121 7.14 -21.07 -18.25
CA GLU A 121 8.48 -21.40 -17.73
C GLU A 121 8.98 -20.31 -16.79
N GLU A 122 8.81 -19.04 -17.18
CA GLU A 122 9.13 -17.90 -16.33
C GLU A 122 8.27 -17.89 -15.06
N ARG A 123 6.97 -18.18 -15.19
CA ARG A 123 6.07 -18.29 -14.04
C ARG A 123 6.58 -19.33 -13.05
N ASP A 124 6.84 -20.54 -13.50
CA ASP A 124 7.28 -21.62 -12.64
C ASP A 124 8.62 -21.32 -11.99
N GLN A 125 9.56 -20.73 -12.75
CA GLN A 125 10.86 -20.32 -12.23
C GLN A 125 10.74 -19.27 -11.10
N ILE A 126 9.90 -18.24 -11.28
CA ILE A 126 9.69 -17.21 -10.26
C ILE A 126 8.96 -17.78 -9.04
N PHE A 127 7.93 -18.61 -9.22
CA PHE A 127 7.17 -19.17 -8.09
C PHE A 127 8.00 -20.18 -7.29
N ASP A 128 8.83 -21.00 -7.94
CA ASP A 128 9.80 -21.85 -7.25
C ASP A 128 10.80 -21.01 -6.44
N LEU A 129 11.30 -19.91 -7.02
CA LEU A 129 12.20 -18.99 -6.34
C LEU A 129 11.55 -18.32 -5.11
N LEU A 130 10.29 -17.86 -5.22
CA LEU A 130 9.52 -17.30 -4.11
C LEU A 130 9.30 -18.34 -3.00
N THR A 131 9.03 -19.58 -3.37
CA THR A 131 8.83 -20.70 -2.44
C THR A 131 10.12 -21.02 -1.68
N LYS A 132 11.24 -21.16 -2.39
CA LYS A 132 12.56 -21.43 -1.80
C LYS A 132 13.04 -20.33 -0.85
N ALA A 133 12.64 -19.09 -1.10
CA ALA A 133 12.95 -17.96 -0.22
C ALA A 133 12.00 -17.83 0.99
N GLY A 134 11.00 -18.70 1.12
CA GLY A 134 9.98 -18.62 2.18
C GLY A 134 9.02 -17.44 2.04
N LEU A 135 9.00 -16.77 0.88
CA LEU A 135 8.11 -15.62 0.67
C LEU A 135 6.65 -16.03 0.52
N MET A 136 6.39 -17.25 0.06
CA MET A 136 5.03 -17.81 -0.04
C MET A 136 4.37 -18.03 1.33
N ASP A 137 5.16 -18.12 2.40
CA ASP A 137 4.65 -18.26 3.77
C ASP A 137 4.32 -16.90 4.42
N VAL A 138 4.93 -15.82 3.91
CA VAL A 138 4.84 -14.47 4.48
C VAL A 138 3.90 -13.58 3.67
N LEU A 139 3.87 -13.72 2.35
CA LEU A 139 2.94 -13.05 1.47
C LEU A 139 1.61 -13.79 1.42
N ASP A 140 0.52 -13.06 1.29
CA ASP A 140 -0.78 -13.67 1.01
C ASP A 140 -0.82 -14.13 -0.44
N ASN A 141 -0.87 -15.43 -0.68
CA ASN A 141 -0.93 -16.02 -2.03
C ASN A 141 -2.07 -15.45 -2.89
N ARG A 142 -3.17 -14.98 -2.27
CA ARG A 142 -4.30 -14.36 -2.98
C ARG A 142 -4.00 -12.96 -3.49
N LYS A 143 -2.89 -12.36 -3.03
CA LYS A 143 -2.43 -11.01 -3.36
C LYS A 143 -1.15 -11.03 -4.19
N ILE A 144 -0.70 -12.21 -4.63
CA ILE A 144 0.34 -12.35 -5.64
C ILE A 144 -0.37 -12.41 -6.99
N LEU A 145 -0.33 -11.30 -7.70
CA LEU A 145 -1.06 -11.10 -8.94
C LEU A 145 -0.10 -11.17 -10.13
N GLN A 146 -0.59 -11.69 -11.24
CA GLN A 146 0.16 -11.82 -12.48
C GLN A 146 -0.46 -10.91 -13.53
N CYS A 147 0.37 -10.34 -14.40
CA CYS A 147 -0.06 -9.55 -15.55
C CYS A 147 0.88 -9.82 -16.73
N SER A 148 0.37 -9.67 -17.95
CA SER A 148 1.16 -9.82 -19.20
C SER A 148 1.27 -8.53 -19.99
N THR A 149 0.68 -7.43 -19.50
CA THR A 149 0.67 -6.14 -20.19
C THR A 149 0.84 -4.99 -19.21
N GLU A 150 1.44 -3.90 -19.69
CA GLU A 150 1.56 -2.65 -18.95
C GLU A 150 0.20 -2.11 -18.51
N GLU A 151 -0.74 -2.00 -19.46
CA GLU A 151 -2.07 -1.45 -19.19
C GLU A 151 -2.81 -2.29 -18.16
N GLY A 152 -2.74 -3.63 -18.26
CA GLY A 152 -3.32 -4.54 -17.28
C GLY A 152 -2.78 -4.27 -15.87
N LYS A 153 -1.46 -4.11 -15.74
CA LYS A 153 -0.80 -3.77 -14.47
C LYS A 153 -1.28 -2.43 -13.90
N ILE A 154 -1.35 -1.39 -14.72
CA ILE A 154 -1.85 -0.07 -14.31
C ILE A 154 -3.30 -0.18 -13.83
N HIS A 155 -4.16 -0.86 -14.58
CA HIS A 155 -5.55 -1.05 -14.21
C HIS A 155 -5.70 -1.79 -12.88
N MET A 156 -4.92 -2.86 -12.66
CA MET A 156 -4.92 -3.60 -11.40
C MET A 156 -4.52 -2.70 -10.22
N ILE A 157 -3.44 -1.93 -10.38
CA ILE A 157 -2.95 -1.04 -9.32
C ILE A 157 -4.00 0.02 -8.99
N ARG A 158 -4.65 0.60 -10.01
CA ARG A 158 -5.72 1.58 -9.81
C ARG A 158 -6.92 0.99 -9.07
N HIS A 159 -7.30 -0.26 -9.35
CA HIS A 159 -8.41 -0.92 -8.66
C HIS A 159 -8.07 -1.33 -7.22
N ILE A 160 -6.81 -1.65 -6.94
CA ILE A 160 -6.36 -1.96 -5.57
C ILE A 160 -6.42 -0.71 -4.67
N GLU A 161 -6.24 0.47 -5.27
CA GLU A 161 -6.16 1.78 -4.62
C GLU A 161 -5.11 1.79 -3.47
N PRO A 162 -3.84 1.49 -3.78
CA PRO A 162 -2.81 1.43 -2.76
C PRO A 162 -2.42 2.83 -2.30
N HIS A 163 -2.03 2.94 -1.04
CA HIS A 163 -1.43 4.17 -0.53
C HIS A 163 0.00 4.35 -1.05
N VAL A 164 0.70 3.23 -1.27
CA VAL A 164 2.07 3.21 -1.77
C VAL A 164 2.17 2.25 -2.95
N HIS A 165 2.85 2.67 -4.01
CA HIS A 165 3.24 1.76 -5.08
C HIS A 165 4.75 1.84 -5.35
N ILE A 166 5.40 0.69 -5.51
CA ILE A 166 6.80 0.56 -5.87
C ILE A 166 6.91 -0.08 -7.25
N GLU A 167 7.52 0.63 -8.19
CA GLU A 167 7.65 0.26 -9.59
C GLU A 167 9.12 0.20 -10.01
N GLY A 168 9.50 -0.83 -10.78
CA GLY A 168 10.85 -0.98 -11.32
C GLY A 168 10.89 -1.26 -12.83
N GLY A 169 9.73 -1.32 -13.49
CA GLY A 169 9.59 -1.82 -14.85
C GLY A 169 9.77 -3.34 -14.92
N TRP A 170 10.10 -3.82 -16.11
CA TRP A 170 10.42 -5.21 -16.41
C TRP A 170 11.24 -5.26 -17.70
N GLU A 171 12.13 -6.23 -17.83
CA GLU A 171 12.90 -6.47 -19.06
C GLU A 171 13.59 -5.19 -19.60
N LEU A 172 13.08 -4.63 -20.71
CA LEU A 172 13.57 -3.41 -21.37
C LEU A 172 12.77 -2.15 -20.97
N ASP A 173 11.68 -2.32 -20.25
CA ASP A 173 10.84 -1.28 -19.70
C ASP A 173 11.34 -0.88 -18.30
N ASP A 174 11.37 0.42 -18.04
CA ASP A 174 11.84 0.99 -16.77
C ASP A 174 10.70 1.50 -15.88
N GLY A 175 9.45 1.28 -16.27
CA GLY A 175 8.25 1.61 -15.52
C GLY A 175 7.87 3.09 -15.57
N GLU A 176 8.48 3.90 -16.43
CA GLU A 176 8.18 5.33 -16.54
C GLU A 176 6.69 5.60 -16.76
N ASP A 177 6.11 4.96 -17.77
CA ASP A 177 4.77 5.27 -18.21
C ASP A 177 3.74 4.83 -17.16
N ILE A 178 4.04 3.75 -16.44
CA ILE A 178 3.29 3.27 -15.27
C ILE A 178 3.33 4.31 -14.16
N VAL A 179 4.51 4.77 -13.76
CA VAL A 179 4.67 5.79 -12.70
C VAL A 179 3.93 7.06 -13.09
N ARG A 180 4.06 7.51 -14.34
CA ARG A 180 3.38 8.68 -14.90
C ARG A 180 1.86 8.55 -14.82
N LYS A 181 1.30 7.42 -15.27
CA LYS A 181 -0.14 7.15 -15.28
C LYS A 181 -0.72 6.91 -13.88
N LEU A 182 0.08 6.42 -12.92
CA LEU A 182 -0.35 6.17 -11.54
C LEU A 182 -0.20 7.37 -10.60
N ARG A 183 0.66 8.34 -10.94
CA ARG A 183 0.93 9.51 -10.10
C ARG A 183 -0.30 10.26 -9.60
N PRO A 184 -1.38 10.45 -10.38
CA PRO A 184 -2.57 11.13 -9.90
C PRO A 184 -3.38 10.32 -8.87
N PHE A 185 -3.16 9.00 -8.78
CA PHE A 185 -4.01 8.07 -8.03
C PHE A 185 -3.33 7.49 -6.78
N VAL A 186 -1.99 7.49 -6.72
CA VAL A 186 -1.23 6.87 -5.64
C VAL A 186 -0.56 7.94 -4.78
N ALA A 187 -0.82 7.91 -3.47
CA ALA A 187 -0.35 8.93 -2.53
C ALA A 187 1.17 8.99 -2.42
N LYS A 188 1.87 7.86 -2.56
CA LYS A 188 3.32 7.81 -2.67
C LYS A 188 3.79 6.75 -3.65
N LEU A 189 4.60 7.16 -4.62
CA LEU A 189 5.24 6.29 -5.60
C LEU A 189 6.73 6.19 -5.30
N VAL A 190 7.26 4.98 -5.44
CA VAL A 190 8.69 4.74 -5.52
C VAL A 190 8.99 4.22 -6.91
N TRP A 191 9.91 4.90 -7.57
CA TRP A 191 10.41 4.51 -8.86
C TRP A 191 11.85 4.02 -8.72
N VAL A 192 12.04 2.71 -8.90
CA VAL A 192 13.33 2.04 -8.88
C VAL A 192 13.88 1.98 -10.30
N ILE A 193 14.80 2.90 -10.62
CA ILE A 193 15.43 2.96 -11.93
C ILE A 193 16.74 2.16 -11.96
N THR A 194 17.00 1.45 -13.05
CA THR A 194 18.29 0.77 -13.24
C THR A 194 19.40 1.77 -13.56
N ARG A 195 20.65 1.43 -13.19
CA ARG A 195 21.83 2.29 -13.41
C ARG A 195 22.03 2.74 -14.86
N ARG A 196 21.61 1.92 -15.85
CA ARG A 196 21.70 2.27 -17.27
C ARG A 196 20.90 3.52 -17.63
N ARG A 197 19.83 3.83 -16.88
CA ARG A 197 18.97 4.99 -17.10
C ARG A 197 19.33 6.21 -16.27
N ARG A 198 20.08 6.06 -15.17
CA ARG A 198 20.48 7.21 -14.36
C ARG A 198 21.39 8.18 -15.11
N SER A 199 22.21 7.67 -16.03
CA SER A 199 23.05 8.51 -16.91
C SER A 199 22.24 9.44 -17.82
N SER A 200 20.98 9.11 -18.13
CA SER A 200 20.04 9.99 -18.84
C SER A 200 19.24 10.92 -17.90
N PHE A 201 19.15 10.60 -16.60
CA PHE A 201 18.55 11.43 -15.55
C PHE A 201 19.58 12.34 -14.83
N ASN A 202 20.61 12.79 -15.53
CA ASN A 202 21.41 13.93 -15.03
C ASN A 202 20.50 15.16 -15.01
N GLN A 203 20.44 15.93 -13.92
CA GLN A 203 19.61 17.15 -13.85
C GLN A 203 19.91 18.15 -14.98
N ALA A 204 21.12 18.10 -15.56
CA ALA A 204 21.53 18.86 -16.74
C ALA A 204 21.02 18.32 -18.10
N ARG A 205 20.41 17.13 -18.13
CA ARG A 205 19.92 16.40 -19.33
C ARG A 205 18.56 15.73 -19.13
N LEU A 206 17.77 16.15 -18.13
CA LEU A 206 16.36 15.76 -18.02
C LEU A 206 15.67 16.11 -19.35
N LYS A 207 15.12 15.10 -20.04
CA LYS A 207 14.30 15.37 -21.21
C LYS A 207 13.10 16.20 -20.76
N GLU A 208 12.59 17.06 -21.65
CA GLU A 208 11.40 17.86 -21.38
C GLU A 208 10.18 16.98 -21.00
N SER A 209 10.17 15.74 -21.51
CA SER A 209 9.21 14.67 -21.13
C SER A 209 9.28 14.23 -19.66
N ASP A 210 10.44 14.37 -19.01
CA ASP A 210 10.73 13.78 -17.71
C ASP A 210 10.47 14.78 -16.56
N GLN A 211 10.46 16.08 -16.88
CA GLN A 211 10.13 17.16 -15.93
C GLN A 211 8.73 17.00 -15.33
N GLY A 212 7.83 16.34 -16.07
CA GLY A 212 6.47 16.05 -15.63
C GLY A 212 6.32 14.84 -14.72
N ILE A 213 7.35 14.03 -14.48
CA ILE A 213 7.23 12.74 -13.77
C ILE A 213 7.60 12.86 -12.29
N LEU A 214 8.66 13.61 -11.99
CA LEU A 214 9.14 13.84 -10.63
C LEU A 214 8.22 14.83 -9.89
N GLY A 215 7.04 14.34 -9.51
CA GLY A 215 6.11 15.04 -8.64
C GLY A 215 6.51 14.93 -7.15
N PRO A 216 5.88 15.72 -6.27
CA PRO A 216 6.17 15.69 -4.83
C PRO A 216 5.87 14.34 -4.17
N ASN A 217 5.06 13.50 -4.80
CA ASN A 217 4.72 12.16 -4.34
C ASN A 217 5.57 11.04 -4.95
N VAL A 218 6.56 11.36 -5.80
CA VAL A 218 7.41 10.37 -6.47
C VAL A 218 8.82 10.39 -5.87
N GLU A 219 9.24 9.24 -5.36
CA GLU A 219 10.59 9.00 -4.87
C GLU A 219 11.39 8.21 -5.91
N LEU A 220 12.51 8.75 -6.38
CA LEU A 220 13.39 8.09 -7.33
C LEU A 220 14.56 7.42 -6.60
N THR A 221 14.84 6.15 -6.90
CA THR A 221 15.94 5.38 -6.29
C THR A 221 16.59 4.41 -7.30
N GLU A 222 17.82 3.97 -7.03
CA GLU A 222 18.45 2.88 -7.80
C GLU A 222 18.10 1.50 -7.27
N LYS A 223 17.86 1.39 -5.97
CA LYS A 223 17.66 0.13 -5.27
C LYS A 223 16.53 0.25 -4.28
N LEU A 224 15.83 -0.86 -4.08
CA LEU A 224 14.78 -0.95 -3.07
C LEU A 224 15.31 -0.62 -1.65
N LEU A 225 16.56 -1.01 -1.35
CA LEU A 225 17.21 -0.76 -0.06
C LEU A 225 17.50 0.72 0.24
N ASP A 226 17.52 1.59 -0.77
CA ASP A 226 17.82 3.01 -0.58
C ASP A 226 16.55 3.85 -0.33
N THR A 227 15.39 3.20 -0.41
CA THR A 227 14.08 3.84 -0.27
C THR A 227 13.81 4.34 1.14
N SER A 228 12.94 5.33 1.28
CA SER A 228 12.41 5.76 2.57
C SER A 228 11.73 4.62 3.34
N PHE A 229 11.13 3.66 2.64
CA PHE A 229 10.51 2.47 3.24
C PHE A 229 11.55 1.47 3.77
N ALA A 230 12.72 1.38 3.15
CA ALA A 230 13.83 0.58 3.68
C ALA A 230 14.29 1.12 5.04
N ARG A 231 14.38 2.46 5.17
CA ARG A 231 14.72 3.13 6.43
C ARG A 231 13.68 2.91 7.51
N GLU A 232 12.39 2.89 7.14
CA GLU A 232 11.30 2.59 8.07
C GLU A 232 11.42 1.19 8.69
N VAL A 233 11.95 0.23 7.94
CA VAL A 233 12.18 -1.14 8.43
C VAL A 233 13.63 -1.40 8.87
N GLY A 234 14.40 -0.34 9.12
CA GLY A 234 15.72 -0.38 9.77
C GLY A 234 16.90 -0.68 8.84
N TYR A 235 16.76 -0.46 7.53
CA TYR A 235 17.91 -0.40 6.63
C TYR A 235 18.38 1.05 6.51
N HIS A 236 19.53 1.35 7.09
CA HIS A 236 20.21 2.61 6.88
C HIS A 236 21.25 2.41 5.79
N THR A 237 21.19 3.22 4.74
CA THR A 237 22.28 3.28 3.75
C THR A 237 23.52 3.74 4.50
N GLU A 238 24.57 2.92 4.54
CA GLU A 238 25.87 3.38 5.04
C GLU A 238 26.32 4.49 4.09
N GLU A 239 26.39 5.73 4.58
CA GLU A 239 27.06 6.81 3.87
C GLU A 239 28.52 6.36 3.65
N LYS A 240 28.88 6.11 2.39
CA LYS A 240 30.26 5.96 1.93
C LYS A 240 30.73 7.26 1.33
#